data_AF-A0A916H6U1-F1
#
_entry.id   AF-A0A916H6U1-F1
#
_cell.length_a   1.000
_cell.length_b   1.000
_cell.length_c   1.000
_cell.angle_alpha   90.00
_cell.angle_beta   90.00
_cell.angle_gamma   90.00
#
_symmetry.space_group_name_H-M   'P 1'
#
loop_
_entity.id
_entity.type
_entity.pdbx_description
1 polymer ?
#
loop_
_entity_poly.entity_id
_entity_poly.type
_entity_poly.pdbx_seq_one_letter_code
_entity_poly.pdbx_strand_id
1 'polypeptide(L)'
;MPEQAPPFRRREFLKYAGATLTLLVSPVGQAATSILAVRVWPARDYTRVTLEYRQPIAFTHQIVKNPERLVVDLEGVEFNSVLQNLPNKISETDPYIRL
;
A
#
# COMPACT_ATOMS: atom_id res chain seq x y z
N MET A 1 11.70 38.78 -43.82
CA MET A 1 10.37 38.16 -43.85
C MET A 1 10.24 37.29 -42.61
N PRO A 2 9.48 37.68 -41.56
CA PRO A 2 9.23 36.79 -40.44
C PRO A 2 8.14 35.80 -40.83
N GLU A 3 8.46 34.51 -40.76
CA GLU A 3 7.51 33.41 -40.93
C GLU A 3 6.44 33.50 -39.82
N GLN A 4 5.19 33.81 -40.17
CA GLN A 4 4.09 33.81 -39.22
C GLN A 4 3.67 32.38 -38.95
N ALA A 5 3.82 31.93 -37.70
CA ALA A 5 3.36 30.61 -37.27
C ALA A 5 1.86 30.44 -37.61
N PRO A 6 1.43 29.23 -38.05
CA PRO A 6 0.06 29.01 -38.48
C PRO A 6 -0.93 29.36 -37.35
N PRO A 7 -2.06 30.01 -37.64
CA PRO A 7 -3.02 30.41 -36.63
C PRO A 7 -3.62 29.17 -35.96
N PHE A 8 -3.54 29.11 -34.62
CA PHE A 8 -4.12 28.02 -33.84
C PHE A 8 -5.60 27.83 -34.20
N ARG A 9 -5.96 26.61 -34.63
CA ARG A 9 -7.32 26.29 -35.05
C ARG A 9 -8.22 26.24 -33.80
N ARG A 10 -9.36 26.96 -33.78
CA ARG A 10 -10.30 27.00 -32.63
C ARG A 10 -10.66 25.62 -32.08
N ARG A 11 -10.77 24.63 -32.96
CA ARG A 11 -11.03 23.22 -32.62
C ARG A 11 -9.89 22.58 -31.83
N GLU A 12 -8.64 22.92 -32.12
CA GLU A 12 -7.47 22.44 -31.37
C GLU A 12 -7.41 23.09 -30.01
N PHE A 13 -7.66 24.41 -29.93
CA PHE A 13 -7.77 25.11 -28.65
C PHE A 13 -8.84 24.49 -27.73
N LEU A 14 -10.05 24.23 -28.27
CA LEU A 14 -11.12 23.57 -27.52
C LEU A 14 -10.74 22.16 -27.04
N LYS A 15 -10.01 21.39 -27.86
CA LYS A 15 -9.52 20.06 -27.48
C LYS A 15 -8.50 20.14 -26.34
N TYR A 16 -7.52 21.04 -26.42
CA TYR A 16 -6.50 21.20 -25.38
C TYR A 16 -7.09 21.76 -24.09
N ALA A 17 -7.98 22.74 -24.18
CA ALA A 17 -8.69 23.29 -23.03
C ALA A 17 -9.53 22.22 -22.33
N GLY A 18 -10.28 21.42 -23.10
CA GLY A 18 -11.05 20.29 -22.59
C GLY A 18 -10.17 19.22 -21.92
N ALA A 19 -9.07 18.83 -22.56
CA ALA A 19 -8.12 17.84 -22.02
C ALA A 19 -7.44 18.32 -20.73
N THR A 20 -7.15 19.62 -20.63
CA THR A 20 -6.58 20.22 -19.41
C THR A 20 -7.62 20.24 -18.30
N LEU A 21 -8.87 20.60 -18.61
CA LEU A 21 -9.97 20.58 -17.64
C LEU A 21 -10.21 19.17 -17.08
N THR A 22 -10.18 18.14 -17.92
CA THR A 22 -10.34 16.75 -17.47
C THR A 22 -9.18 16.29 -16.57
N LEU A 23 -7.95 16.75 -16.82
CA LEU A 23 -6.82 16.43 -15.96
C LEU A 23 -6.92 17.09 -14.57
N LEU A 24 -7.53 18.27 -14.48
CA LEU A 24 -7.73 18.98 -13.21
C LEU A 24 -8.77 18.32 -12.30
N VAL A 25 -9.71 17.56 -12.88
CA VAL A 25 -10.77 16.87 -12.13
C VAL A 25 -10.54 15.36 -12.00
N SER A 26 -9.51 14.82 -12.67
CA SER A 26 -9.18 13.41 -12.52
C SER A 26 -8.62 13.14 -11.12
N PRO A 27 -9.17 12.17 -10.36
CA PRO A 27 -8.64 11.82 -9.05
C PRO A 27 -7.18 11.36 -9.20
N VAL A 28 -6.32 11.80 -8.29
CA VAL A 28 -4.95 11.30 -8.20
C VAL A 28 -5.04 9.80 -7.92
N GLY A 29 -4.34 9.00 -8.73
CA GLY A 29 -4.31 7.54 -8.56
C GLY A 29 -3.88 7.18 -7.14
N GLN A 30 -4.71 6.39 -6.45
CA GLN A 30 -4.35 5.80 -5.17
C GLN A 30 -3.48 4.58 -5.46
N ALA A 31 -2.18 4.69 -5.19
CA ALA A 31 -1.31 3.52 -5.20
C ALA A 31 -1.66 2.63 -3.99
N ALA A 32 -1.67 1.31 -4.18
CA ALA A 32 -1.81 0.39 -3.06
C ALA A 32 -0.70 0.64 -2.04
N THR A 33 -1.02 0.60 -0.75
CA THR A 33 -0.01 0.78 0.28
C THR A 33 0.81 -0.51 0.38
N SER A 34 2.13 -0.39 0.35
CA SER A 34 3.02 -1.55 0.46
C SER A 34 3.68 -1.59 1.83
N ILE A 35 3.80 -2.79 2.40
CA ILE A 35 4.57 -3.01 3.63
C ILE A 35 6.05 -2.93 3.30
N LEU A 36 6.75 -2.00 3.94
CA LEU A 36 8.16 -1.71 3.70
C LEU A 36 9.08 -2.69 4.43
N ALA A 37 8.73 -3.02 5.67
CA ALA A 37 9.54 -3.89 6.51
C ALA A 37 8.67 -4.59 7.56
N VAL A 38 9.18 -5.73 8.03
CA VAL A 38 8.58 -6.51 9.10
C VAL A 38 9.66 -6.85 10.13
N ARG A 39 9.36 -6.59 11.41
CA ARG A 39 10.23 -6.91 12.54
C ARG A 39 9.49 -7.79 13.54
N VAL A 40 10.19 -8.77 14.10
CA VAL A 40 9.67 -9.70 15.09
C VAL A 40 10.59 -9.66 16.30
N TRP A 41 10.01 -9.44 17.48
CA TRP A 41 10.71 -9.39 18.75
C TRP A 41 10.08 -10.41 19.70
N PRO A 42 10.64 -11.63 19.79
CA PRO A 42 10.19 -12.61 20.76
C PRO A 42 10.65 -12.19 22.16
N ALA A 43 9.74 -12.15 23.11
CA ALA A 43 10.04 -11.99 24.52
C ALA A 43 9.16 -12.93 25.35
N ARG A 44 9.57 -13.16 26.62
CA ARG A 44 8.86 -14.08 27.50
C ARG A 44 7.43 -13.65 27.81
N ASP A 45 7.19 -12.34 27.89
CA ASP A 45 5.89 -11.78 28.29
C ASP A 45 5.00 -11.41 27.09
N TYR A 46 5.60 -11.26 25.90
CA TYR A 46 4.89 -11.00 24.64
C TYR A 46 5.81 -11.21 23.43
N THR A 47 5.23 -11.55 22.29
CA THR A 47 5.91 -11.40 20.99
C THR A 47 5.37 -10.17 20.27
N ARG A 48 6.27 -9.27 19.86
CA ARG A 48 5.89 -8.06 19.11
C ARG A 48 6.22 -8.22 17.63
N VAL A 49 5.20 -8.07 16.79
CA VAL A 49 5.34 -7.97 15.34
C VAL A 49 5.07 -6.51 14.92
N THR A 50 5.99 -5.91 14.18
CA THR A 50 5.87 -4.54 13.67
C THR A 50 5.87 -4.57 12.15
N LEU A 51 4.79 -4.03 11.55
CA LEU A 51 4.65 -3.83 10.11
C LEU A 51 4.91 -2.35 9.82
N GLU A 52 5.94 -2.03 9.05
CA GLU A 52 6.28 -0.66 8.67
C GLU A 52 5.63 -0.30 7.33
N TYR A 53 5.02 0.88 7.25
CA TYR A 53 4.28 1.36 6.08
C TYR A 53 4.43 2.88 5.91
N ARG A 54 4.22 3.37 4.68
CA ARG A 54 4.44 4.78 4.33
C ARG A 54 3.22 5.69 4.54
N GLN A 55 2.03 5.12 4.46
CA GLN A 55 0.76 5.83 4.60
C GLN A 55 -0.10 5.10 5.64
N PRO A 56 -1.00 5.80 6.37
CA PRO A 56 -1.89 5.15 7.33
C PRO A 56 -2.68 4.00 6.68
N ILE A 57 -2.72 2.85 7.35
CA ILE A 57 -3.45 1.65 6.91
C ILE A 57 -4.59 1.39 7.88
N ALA A 58 -5.79 1.16 7.35
CA ALA A 58 -6.89 0.62 8.13
C ALA A 58 -6.69 -0.89 8.32
N PHE A 59 -6.86 -1.35 9.56
CA PHE A 59 -6.73 -2.76 9.89
C PHE A 59 -7.77 -3.19 10.90
N THR A 60 -8.13 -4.47 10.85
CA THR A 60 -8.94 -5.13 11.88
C THR A 60 -8.19 -6.35 12.41
N HIS A 61 -8.57 -6.83 13.58
CA HIS A 61 -7.99 -8.03 14.15
C HIS A 61 -9.06 -8.91 14.80
N GLN A 62 -8.86 -10.22 14.73
CA GLN A 62 -9.77 -11.19 15.31
C GLN A 62 -9.02 -12.44 15.78
N ILE A 63 -9.55 -13.08 16.82
CA ILE A 63 -9.06 -14.38 17.30
C ILE A 63 -9.96 -15.47 16.73
N VAL A 64 -9.36 -16.35 15.94
CA VAL A 64 -10.02 -17.54 15.40
C VAL A 64 -9.65 -18.73 16.28
N LYS A 65 -10.65 -19.55 16.65
CA LYS A 65 -10.43 -20.75 17.47
C LYS A 65 -10.21 -22.00 16.61
N ASN A 66 -9.60 -23.03 17.20
CA ASN A 66 -9.41 -24.36 16.62
C ASN A 66 -8.63 -24.40 15.28
N PRO A 67 -7.30 -24.16 15.26
CA PRO A 67 -6.45 -23.75 16.39
C PRO A 67 -6.56 -22.25 16.68
N GLU A 68 -6.11 -21.83 17.86
CA GLU A 68 -6.09 -20.41 18.25
C GLU A 68 -5.13 -19.62 17.36
N ARG A 69 -5.66 -18.63 16.63
CA ARG A 69 -4.92 -17.81 15.67
C ARG A 69 -5.35 -16.36 15.79
N LEU A 70 -4.37 -15.45 15.80
CA LEU A 70 -4.62 -14.02 15.59
C LEU A 70 -4.59 -13.75 14.09
N VAL A 71 -5.70 -13.25 13.56
CA VAL A 71 -5.80 -12.79 12.17
C VAL A 71 -5.82 -11.27 12.18
N VAL A 72 -5.00 -10.66 11.33
CA VAL A 72 -4.93 -9.21 11.14
C VAL A 72 -5.22 -8.94 9.67
N ASP A 73 -6.37 -8.32 9.41
CA ASP A 73 -6.80 -7.95 8.07
C ASP A 73 -6.34 -6.52 7.77
N LEU A 74 -5.64 -6.32 6.64
CA LEU A 74 -5.09 -5.05 6.20
C LEU A 74 -5.82 -4.56 4.95
N GLU A 75 -6.43 -3.38 5.00
CA GLU A 75 -7.18 -2.82 3.87
C GLU A 75 -6.27 -2.05 2.91
N GLY A 76 -6.45 -2.26 1.60
CA GLY A 76 -5.72 -1.53 0.56
C GLY A 76 -4.21 -1.81 0.52
N VAL A 77 -3.78 -2.92 1.15
CA VAL A 77 -2.39 -3.36 1.16
C VAL A 77 -2.11 -4.36 0.06
N GLU A 78 -1.06 -4.11 -0.72
CA GLU A 78 -0.58 -5.07 -1.71
C GLU A 78 0.29 -6.15 -1.03
N PHE A 79 -0.02 -7.41 -1.30
CA PHE A 79 0.78 -8.52 -0.80
C PHE A 79 2.10 -8.62 -1.56
N ASN A 80 3.21 -8.43 -0.87
CA ASN A 80 4.53 -8.34 -1.46
C ASN A 80 5.51 -9.39 -0.86
N SER A 81 6.74 -9.41 -1.38
CA SER A 81 7.78 -10.32 -0.91
C SER A 81 8.17 -10.12 0.55
N VAL A 82 8.00 -8.91 1.11
CA VAL A 82 8.31 -8.63 2.52
C VAL A 82 7.35 -9.39 3.43
N LEU A 83 6.05 -9.34 3.14
CA LEU A 83 5.02 -10.09 3.86
C LEU A 83 5.16 -11.61 3.65
N GLN A 84 5.49 -12.05 2.44
CA GLN A 84 5.75 -13.47 2.15
C GLN A 84 6.90 -14.03 2.99
N ASN A 85 7.90 -13.21 3.31
CA ASN A 85 9.06 -13.61 4.10
C ASN A 85 8.87 -13.47 5.62
N LEU A 86 7.69 -13.03 6.10
CA LEU A 86 7.42 -12.93 7.54
C LEU A 86 7.61 -14.27 8.29
N PRO A 87 7.14 -15.43 7.80
CA PRO A 87 7.35 -16.72 8.47
C PRO A 87 8.83 -16.99 8.78
N ASN A 88 9.72 -16.64 7.86
CA ASN A 88 11.17 -16.84 8.02
C ASN A 88 11.79 -15.96 9.12
N LYS A 89 11.06 -14.97 9.65
CA LYS A 89 11.48 -14.10 10.76
C LYS A 89 10.97 -14.58 12.12
N ILE A 90 10.11 -15.60 12.16
CA ILE A 90 9.63 -16.20 13.40
C ILE A 90 10.70 -17.15 13.91
N SER A 91 11.06 -17.02 15.18
CA SER A 91 12.01 -17.93 15.82
C SER A 91 11.33 -19.26 16.12
N GLU A 92 12.03 -20.38 15.93
CA GLU A 92 11.56 -21.70 16.33
C GLU A 92 11.31 -21.81 17.84
N THR A 93 11.92 -20.93 18.65
CA THR A 93 11.77 -20.89 20.11
C THR A 93 10.82 -19.79 20.58
N ASP A 94 10.04 -19.18 19.67
CA ASP A 94 9.05 -18.16 20.04
C ASP A 94 7.97 -18.78 20.96
N PRO A 95 7.70 -18.19 22.14
CA PRO A 95 6.76 -18.76 23.10
C PRO A 95 5.30 -18.65 22.66
N TYR A 96 4.97 -17.73 21.75
CA TYR A 96 3.59 -17.38 21.37
C TYR A 96 3.24 -17.68 19.92
N ILE A 97 4.19 -17.58 18.98
CA ILE A 97 3.94 -17.81 17.55
C ILE A 97 4.53 -19.15 17.13
N ARG A 98 3.72 -19.99 16.49
CA ARG A 98 4.13 -21.29 15.94
C ARG A 98 3.76 -21.37 14.46
N LEU A 99 4.68 -21.86 13.63
CA LEU A 99 4.48 -22.10 12.20
C LEU A 99 3.96 -23.51 11.92
#